data_AF-X6N6V9-F1
#
_entry.id   AF-X6N6V9-F1
#
_cell.length_a   1.000
_cell.length_b   1.000
_cell.length_c   1.000
_cell.angle_alpha   90.00
_cell.angle_beta   90.00
_cell.angle_gamma   90.00
#
_symmetry.space_group_name_H-M   'P 1'
#
loop_
_entity.id
_entity.type
_entity.pdbx_description
1 polymer ?
#
loop_
_entity_poly.entity_id
_entity_poly.type
_entity_poly.pdbx_seq_one_letter_code
_entity_poly.pdbx_strand_id
1 'polypeptide(L)'
;MSQNIAETVSSAIHGLIDALHHPEPSIFDKAEKYEKVEERDEEELKVPVETTKFNFCIDRGGTFTDVYADIPKKYHKSYGKSFGVMKLLSVESTYHDAPTEGIRRILEEVTGNTEKYGLQKNKVVKSDEIGFIRMGTTVATNALLERKGERCALLITKGFRY
;
A
#
# COMPACT_ATOMS: atom_id res chain seq x y z
N MET A 1 -0.09 48.94 -1.47
CA MET A 1 1.26 48.53 -1.02
C MET A 1 1.58 47.22 -1.70
N SER A 2 2.47 47.27 -2.69
CA SER A 2 2.96 46.12 -3.45
C SER A 2 3.98 45.35 -2.60
N GLN A 3 3.67 44.11 -2.23
CA GLN A 3 4.68 43.18 -1.71
C GLN A 3 5.71 42.90 -2.80
N ASN A 4 6.98 43.10 -2.49
CA ASN A 4 8.08 43.05 -3.44
C ASN A 4 8.42 41.59 -3.73
N ILE A 5 8.20 41.15 -4.98
CA ILE A 5 8.39 39.77 -5.46
C ILE A 5 9.80 39.23 -5.12
N ALA A 6 10.79 40.10 -4.99
CA ALA A 6 12.15 39.75 -4.60
C ALA A 6 12.28 39.14 -3.18
N GLU A 7 11.48 39.59 -2.21
CA GLU A 7 11.55 39.08 -0.83
C GLU A 7 10.94 37.68 -0.71
N THR A 8 9.88 37.39 -1.48
CA THR A 8 9.24 36.07 -1.53
C THR A 8 10.17 35.01 -2.15
N VAL A 9 10.94 35.38 -3.17
CA VAL A 9 11.89 34.47 -3.82
C VAL A 9 13.11 34.21 -2.93
N SER A 10 13.59 35.22 -2.19
CA SER A 10 14.73 35.06 -1.27
C SER A 10 14.41 34.16 -0.08
N SER A 11 13.20 34.26 0.47
CA SER A 11 12.69 33.39 1.55
C SER A 11 12.56 31.94 1.09
N ALA A 12 12.04 31.70 -0.11
CA ALA A 12 11.92 30.36 -0.68
C ALA A 12 13.27 29.68 -0.91
N ILE A 13 14.30 30.44 -1.31
CA ILE A 13 15.65 29.92 -1.52
C ILE A 13 16.34 29.59 -0.19
N HIS A 14 16.18 30.43 0.84
CA HIS A 14 16.74 30.15 2.17
C HIS A 14 16.09 28.92 2.81
N GLY A 15 14.76 28.76 2.68
CA GLY A 15 14.07 27.56 3.15
C GLY A 15 14.52 26.26 2.45
N LEU A 16 14.93 26.34 1.17
CA LEU A 16 15.49 25.19 0.44
C LEU A 16 16.92 24.86 0.89
N ILE A 17 17.71 25.87 1.27
CA ILE A 17 19.08 25.69 1.76
C ILE A 17 19.09 25.14 3.20
N ASP A 18 18.14 25.55 4.04
CA ASP A 18 17.98 25.00 5.40
C ASP A 18 17.54 23.53 5.37
N ALA A 19 16.67 23.16 4.42
CA ALA A 19 16.27 21.77 4.19
C ALA A 19 17.43 20.88 3.69
N LEU A 20 18.49 21.47 3.12
CA LEU A 20 19.70 20.75 2.69
C LEU A 20 20.75 20.59 3.81
N HIS A 21 20.67 21.38 4.89
CA HIS A 21 21.60 21.30 6.03
C HIS A 21 21.07 20.50 7.22
N HIS A 22 19.79 20.11 7.19
CA HIS A 22 19.20 19.16 8.14
C HIS A 22 18.92 17.83 7.42
N PRO A 23 19.83 16.85 7.46
CA PRO A 23 19.55 15.55 6.88
C PRO A 23 18.41 14.89 7.66
N GLU A 24 17.27 14.65 6.98
CA GLU A 24 16.32 13.65 7.43
C GLU A 24 17.09 12.34 7.69
N PRO A 25 16.88 11.67 8.84
CA PRO A 25 17.62 10.46 9.17
C PRO A 25 17.45 9.44 8.06
N SER A 26 18.57 8.81 7.68
CA SER A 26 18.60 7.89 6.55
C SER A 26 17.66 6.72 6.79
N ILE A 27 17.25 6.05 5.72
CA ILE A 27 16.40 4.86 5.84
C ILE A 27 17.08 3.76 6.69
N PHE A 28 18.42 3.77 6.76
CA PHE A 28 19.23 2.89 7.59
C PHE A 28 19.20 3.27 9.07
N ASP A 29 19.20 4.56 9.40
CA ASP A 29 19.05 5.03 10.79
C ASP A 29 17.64 4.72 11.35
N LYS A 30 16.63 4.70 10.47
CA LYS A 30 15.29 4.24 10.83
C LYS A 30 15.26 2.72 11.03
N ALA A 31 16.03 1.94 10.27
CA ALA A 31 16.07 0.48 10.34
C ALA A 31 16.74 -0.05 11.63
N GLU A 32 17.84 0.56 12.10
CA GLU A 32 18.48 0.18 13.38
C GLU A 32 17.51 0.32 14.58
N LYS A 33 16.56 1.26 14.51
CA LYS A 33 15.52 1.43 15.53
C LYS A 33 14.50 0.28 15.53
N TYR A 34 14.35 -0.43 14.42
CA TYR A 34 13.48 -1.61 14.29
C TYR A 34 14.20 -2.93 14.58
N GLU A 35 15.54 -2.98 14.47
CA GLU A 35 16.34 -4.19 14.77
C GLU A 35 16.47 -4.49 16.26
N LYS A 36 16.25 -3.52 17.17
CA LYS A 36 16.25 -3.77 18.63
C LYS A 36 14.97 -4.42 19.18
N VAL A 37 14.25 -5.18 18.37
CA VAL A 37 13.04 -5.92 18.76
C VAL A 37 13.23 -7.41 18.50
N GLU A 38 14.31 -8.00 18.99
CA GLU A 38 14.48 -9.45 19.00
C GLU A 38 14.90 -9.92 20.39
N GLU A 39 13.85 -10.23 21.16
CA GLU A 39 13.73 -11.35 22.09
C GLU A 39 12.34 -11.17 22.73
N ARG A 40 11.31 -11.71 22.08
CA ARG A 40 9.98 -11.87 22.67
C ARG A 40 9.65 -13.34 22.64
N ASP A 41 9.33 -13.86 23.81
CA ASP A 41 9.01 -15.26 24.05
C ASP A 41 7.97 -15.77 23.03
N GLU A 42 8.23 -16.97 22.50
CA GLU A 42 7.40 -17.64 21.48
C GLU A 42 5.96 -17.95 21.94
N GLU A 43 5.61 -17.65 23.20
CA GLU A 43 4.27 -17.80 23.79
C GLU A 43 3.34 -16.60 23.56
N GLU A 44 3.82 -15.48 22.99
CA GLU A 44 2.97 -14.34 22.64
C GLU A 44 2.79 -14.25 21.11
N LEU A 45 2.16 -15.27 20.51
CA LEU A 45 1.50 -15.09 19.21
C LEU A 45 0.33 -14.11 19.42
N LYS A 46 0.67 -12.82 19.47
CA LYS A 46 -0.27 -11.74 19.80
C LYS A 46 -1.52 -11.91 18.97
N VAL A 47 -2.63 -12.09 19.68
CA VAL A 47 -3.99 -11.94 19.17
C VAL A 47 -3.97 -10.79 18.16
N PRO A 48 -4.49 -10.98 16.92
CA PRO A 48 -4.45 -9.94 15.91
C PRO A 48 -4.93 -8.64 16.54
N VAL A 49 -4.12 -7.58 16.45
CA VAL A 49 -4.47 -6.27 16.99
C VAL A 49 -5.89 -5.97 16.52
N GLU A 50 -6.84 -5.96 17.46
CA GLU A 50 -8.25 -5.87 17.10
C GLU A 50 -8.48 -4.53 16.39
N THR A 51 -8.64 -4.60 15.08
CA THR A 51 -8.77 -3.40 14.25
C THR A 51 -10.18 -2.82 14.34
N THR A 52 -10.31 -1.50 14.22
CA THR A 52 -11.60 -0.80 14.14
C THR A 52 -12.05 -0.57 12.70
N LYS A 53 -11.14 -0.74 11.74
CA LYS A 53 -11.33 -0.58 10.28
C LYS A 53 -10.77 -1.76 9.51
N PHE A 54 -11.21 -1.97 8.28
CA PHE A 54 -10.66 -3.00 7.41
C PHE A 54 -9.24 -2.63 6.99
N ASN A 55 -8.30 -3.55 7.13
CA ASN A 55 -6.95 -3.38 6.62
C ASN A 55 -6.68 -4.44 5.57
N PHE A 56 -6.24 -4.04 4.39
CA PHE A 56 -6.02 -4.96 3.27
C PHE A 56 -4.53 -5.12 2.95
N CYS A 57 -4.12 -6.35 2.71
CA CYS A 57 -2.84 -6.70 2.10
C CYS A 57 -3.14 -7.45 0.81
N ILE A 58 -2.67 -6.95 -0.32
CA ILE A 58 -2.99 -7.46 -1.65
C ILE A 58 -1.70 -7.77 -2.39
N ASP A 59 -1.59 -8.97 -2.96
CA ASP A 59 -0.53 -9.33 -3.88
C ASP A 59 -1.11 -9.61 -5.26
N ARG A 60 -0.91 -8.66 -6.19
CA ARG A 60 -1.35 -8.81 -7.58
C ARG A 60 -0.25 -9.48 -8.41
N GLY A 61 -0.40 -10.78 -8.62
CA GLY A 61 0.41 -11.59 -9.51
C GLY A 61 0.02 -11.49 -11.00
N GLY A 62 0.70 -12.25 -11.86
CA GLY A 62 0.37 -12.34 -13.29
C GLY A 62 -0.93 -13.09 -13.58
N THR A 63 -1.15 -14.22 -12.89
CA THR A 63 -2.35 -15.06 -13.06
C THR A 63 -3.40 -14.80 -11.99
N PHE A 64 -2.98 -14.70 -10.73
CA PHE A 64 -3.88 -14.55 -9.59
C PHE A 64 -3.54 -13.31 -8.76
N THR A 65 -4.56 -12.76 -8.13
CA THR A 65 -4.46 -11.72 -7.11
C THR A 65 -4.92 -12.32 -5.80
N ASP A 66 -4.04 -12.29 -4.80
CA ASP A 66 -4.31 -12.75 -3.45
C ASP A 66 -4.65 -11.54 -2.57
N VAL A 67 -5.72 -11.67 -1.77
CA VAL A 67 -6.24 -10.62 -0.90
C VAL A 67 -6.37 -11.17 0.50
N TYR A 68 -5.76 -10.47 1.45
CA TYR A 68 -5.92 -10.66 2.88
C TYR A 68 -6.57 -9.42 3.47
N ALA A 69 -7.46 -9.61 4.45
CA ALA A 69 -8.08 -8.53 5.18
C ALA A 69 -8.13 -8.81 6.68
N ASP A 70 -7.67 -7.86 7.50
CA ASP A 70 -8.07 -7.80 8.90
C ASP A 70 -9.50 -7.26 9.00
N ILE A 71 -10.36 -7.99 9.71
CA ILE A 71 -11.77 -7.63 9.88
C ILE A 71 -11.95 -6.78 11.14
N PRO A 72 -12.70 -5.66 11.08
CA PRO A 72 -13.05 -4.89 12.26
C PRO A 72 -13.71 -5.73 13.36
N LYS A 73 -13.34 -5.50 14.62
CA LYS A 73 -13.90 -6.21 15.79
C LYS A 73 -15.43 -6.26 15.80
N LYS A 74 -16.07 -5.16 15.38
CA LYS A 74 -17.55 -5.04 15.30
C LYS A 74 -18.21 -6.09 14.40
N TYR A 75 -17.47 -6.67 13.46
CA TYR A 75 -17.96 -7.71 12.55
C TYR A 75 -17.55 -9.13 12.98
N HIS A 76 -16.67 -9.34 13.96
CA HIS A 76 -16.20 -10.68 14.32
C HIS A 76 -17.34 -11.62 14.74
N LYS A 77 -18.32 -11.09 15.47
CA LYS A 77 -19.48 -11.89 15.92
C LYS A 77 -20.43 -12.24 14.77
N SER A 78 -20.65 -11.32 13.83
CA SER A 78 -21.56 -11.56 12.69
C SER A 78 -20.91 -12.37 11.57
N TYR A 79 -19.63 -12.14 11.31
CA TYR A 79 -18.84 -12.81 10.28
C TYR A 79 -18.25 -14.14 10.76
N GLY A 80 -18.02 -14.28 12.07
CA GLY A 80 -17.46 -15.49 12.70
C GLY A 80 -15.94 -15.61 12.62
N LYS A 81 -15.24 -14.62 12.05
CA LYS A 81 -13.78 -14.60 11.87
C LYS A 81 -13.21 -13.21 12.09
N SER A 82 -11.92 -13.13 12.43
CA SER A 82 -11.16 -11.88 12.55
C SER A 82 -10.43 -11.48 11.26
N PHE A 83 -10.41 -12.34 10.25
CA PHE A 83 -9.73 -12.10 8.98
C PHE A 83 -10.54 -12.66 7.80
N GLY A 84 -10.31 -12.12 6.62
CA GLY A 84 -10.82 -12.62 5.34
C GLY A 84 -9.67 -12.91 4.37
N VAL A 85 -9.85 -13.92 3.52
CA VAL A 85 -8.88 -14.26 2.46
C VAL A 85 -9.62 -14.54 1.15
N MET A 86 -9.04 -14.11 0.03
CA MET A 86 -9.60 -14.34 -1.29
C MET A 86 -8.51 -14.47 -2.35
N LYS A 87 -8.78 -15.29 -3.37
CA LYS A 87 -7.97 -15.40 -4.58
C LYS A 87 -8.85 -15.12 -5.79
N LEU A 88 -8.42 -14.21 -6.65
CA LEU A 88 -9.09 -13.84 -7.90
C LEU A 88 -8.14 -14.05 -9.07
N LEU A 89 -8.67 -14.24 -10.28
CA LEU A 89 -7.86 -14.10 -11.48
C LEU A 89 -7.41 -12.65 -11.61
N SER A 90 -6.14 -12.41 -11.92
CA SER A 90 -5.59 -11.05 -12.07
C SER A 90 -6.14 -10.31 -13.28
N VAL A 91 -6.65 -11.05 -14.27
CA VAL A 91 -7.30 -10.53 -15.48
C VAL A 91 -8.53 -11.38 -15.76
N GLU A 92 -9.70 -10.74 -15.79
CA GLU A 92 -10.99 -11.38 -16.03
C GLU A 92 -11.94 -10.35 -16.63
N SER A 93 -12.81 -10.80 -17.55
CA SER A 93 -13.80 -9.95 -18.23
C SER A 93 -14.91 -9.44 -17.30
N THR A 94 -15.18 -10.18 -16.22
CA THR A 94 -16.29 -9.90 -15.33
C THR A 94 -16.02 -8.81 -14.31
N TYR A 95 -14.83 -8.23 -14.20
CA TYR A 95 -14.53 -7.09 -13.32
C TYR A 95 -13.37 -6.26 -13.89
N HIS A 96 -13.33 -4.98 -13.57
CA HIS A 96 -12.32 -4.06 -14.11
C HIS A 96 -10.91 -4.36 -13.58
N ASP A 97 -10.78 -4.59 -12.27
CA ASP A 97 -9.51 -4.94 -11.64
C ASP A 97 -9.70 -5.85 -10.42
N ALA A 98 -8.80 -6.81 -10.27
CA ALA A 98 -8.86 -7.83 -9.22
C ALA A 98 -8.67 -7.29 -7.78
N PRO A 99 -7.77 -6.31 -7.51
CA PRO A 99 -7.63 -5.73 -6.18
C PRO A 99 -8.92 -5.09 -5.66
N THR A 100 -9.56 -4.22 -6.45
CA THR A 100 -10.80 -3.54 -6.06
C THR A 100 -11.93 -4.54 -5.93
N GLU A 101 -12.02 -5.52 -6.82
CA GLU A 101 -13.02 -6.57 -6.75
C GLU A 101 -12.86 -7.44 -5.49
N GLY A 102 -11.64 -7.78 -5.10
CA GLY A 102 -11.39 -8.54 -3.87
C GLY A 102 -11.77 -7.76 -2.60
N ILE A 103 -11.42 -6.48 -2.53
CA ILE A 103 -11.90 -5.58 -1.45
C ILE A 103 -13.42 -5.56 -1.42
N ARG A 104 -14.06 -5.39 -2.59
CA ARG A 104 -15.52 -5.32 -2.73
C ARG A 104 -16.19 -6.58 -2.19
N ARG A 105 -15.74 -7.76 -2.59
CA ARG A 105 -16.29 -9.05 -2.17
C ARG A 105 -16.12 -9.30 -0.68
N ILE A 106 -14.97 -8.96 -0.09
CA ILE A 106 -14.76 -9.09 1.36
C ILE A 106 -15.69 -8.16 2.12
N LEU A 107 -15.81 -6.90 1.70
CA LEU A 107 -16.75 -5.95 2.33
C LEU A 107 -18.20 -6.45 2.22
N GLU A 108 -18.58 -7.03 1.08
CA GLU A 108 -19.91 -7.61 0.86
C GLU A 108 -20.16 -8.79 1.81
N GLU A 109 -19.24 -9.75 1.84
CA GLU A 109 -19.33 -10.97 2.67
C GLU A 109 -19.37 -10.66 4.16
N VAL A 110 -18.56 -9.70 4.62
CA VAL A 110 -18.41 -9.37 6.04
C VAL A 110 -19.55 -8.49 6.55
N THR A 111 -20.00 -7.54 5.73
CA THR A 111 -20.96 -6.51 6.18
C THR A 111 -22.39 -6.77 5.78
N GLY A 112 -22.62 -7.62 4.76
CA GLY A 112 -23.93 -7.89 4.18
C GLY A 112 -24.61 -6.65 3.57
N ASN A 113 -23.91 -5.52 3.43
CA ASN A 113 -24.50 -4.24 3.03
C ASN A 113 -23.87 -3.70 1.74
N THR A 114 -24.40 -4.19 0.62
CA THR A 114 -23.96 -3.83 -0.73
C THR A 114 -24.18 -2.37 -1.08
N GLU A 115 -25.27 -1.76 -0.61
CA GLU A 115 -25.58 -0.35 -0.89
C GLU A 115 -24.68 0.62 -0.11
N LYS A 116 -24.44 0.37 1.18
CA LYS A 116 -23.68 1.28 2.06
C LYS A 116 -22.27 1.55 1.53
N TYR A 117 -21.60 0.52 1.01
CA TYR A 117 -20.21 0.58 0.56
C TYR A 117 -20.04 0.82 -0.94
N GLY A 118 -21.13 1.04 -1.68
CA GLY A 118 -21.05 1.22 -3.14
C GLY A 118 -20.56 -0.04 -3.85
N LEU A 119 -20.89 -1.23 -3.34
CA LEU A 119 -20.40 -2.53 -3.86
C LEU A 119 -21.14 -2.96 -5.14
N GLN A 120 -21.88 -2.04 -5.76
CA GLN A 120 -22.34 -2.23 -7.12
C GLN A 120 -21.12 -2.32 -8.03
N LYS A 121 -21.22 -3.23 -9.01
CA LYS A 121 -20.19 -3.44 -10.02
C LYS A 121 -19.77 -2.10 -10.63
N ASN A 122 -18.47 -1.82 -10.65
CA ASN A 122 -17.87 -0.60 -11.19
C ASN A 122 -18.21 0.71 -10.46
N LYS A 123 -18.66 0.68 -9.19
CA LYS A 123 -18.73 1.86 -8.33
C LYS A 123 -17.54 1.94 -7.39
N VAL A 124 -17.17 3.16 -7.02
CA VAL A 124 -16.08 3.43 -6.07
C VAL A 124 -16.48 2.90 -4.70
N VAL A 125 -15.67 2.00 -4.15
CA VAL A 125 -15.82 1.49 -2.79
C VAL A 125 -15.60 2.64 -1.81
N LYS A 126 -16.57 2.91 -0.92
CA LYS A 126 -16.40 3.95 0.11
C LYS A 126 -15.28 3.57 1.07
N SER A 127 -14.30 4.45 1.23
CA SER A 127 -13.09 4.21 2.02
C SER A 127 -13.23 4.52 3.51
N ASP A 128 -14.39 4.99 3.98
CA ASP A 128 -14.60 5.43 5.36
C ASP A 128 -14.26 4.36 6.41
N GLU A 129 -14.50 3.09 6.06
CA GLU A 129 -14.25 1.91 6.90
C GLU A 129 -12.91 1.23 6.59
N ILE A 130 -12.10 1.76 5.67
CA ILE A 130 -10.79 1.21 5.31
C ILE A 130 -9.71 1.98 6.08
N GLY A 131 -8.85 1.24 6.80
CA GLY A 131 -7.70 1.79 7.52
C GLY A 131 -6.52 1.97 6.59
N PHE A 132 -6.06 0.88 5.98
CA PHE A 132 -5.04 0.92 4.94
C PHE A 132 -5.25 -0.15 3.86
N ILE A 133 -4.60 0.07 2.72
CA ILE A 133 -4.41 -0.93 1.68
C ILE A 133 -2.91 -0.97 1.39
N ARG A 134 -2.28 -2.12 1.63
CA ARG A 134 -0.91 -2.42 1.18
C ARG A 134 -1.02 -3.29 -0.05
N MET A 135 -0.48 -2.84 -1.17
CA MET A 135 -0.50 -3.58 -2.43
C MET A 135 0.92 -3.86 -2.91
N GLY A 136 1.26 -5.14 -3.01
CA GLY A 136 2.39 -5.65 -3.77
C GLY A 136 1.95 -6.07 -5.17
N THR A 137 2.86 -6.01 -6.14
CA THR A 137 2.60 -6.55 -7.48
C THR A 137 3.86 -7.13 -8.08
N THR A 138 3.69 -8.14 -8.93
CA THR A 138 4.80 -8.76 -9.67
C THR A 138 5.08 -8.11 -11.02
N VAL A 139 4.37 -7.03 -11.40
CA VAL A 139 4.51 -6.40 -12.72
C VAL A 139 5.96 -6.01 -13.03
N ALA A 140 6.65 -5.34 -12.10
CA ALA A 140 8.04 -4.91 -12.34
C ALA A 140 8.99 -6.10 -12.45
N THR A 141 8.84 -7.10 -11.58
CA THR A 141 9.66 -8.31 -11.60
C THR A 141 9.44 -9.11 -12.89
N ASN A 142 8.20 -9.28 -13.33
CA ASN A 142 7.87 -9.97 -14.57
C ASN A 142 8.40 -9.21 -15.78
N ALA A 143 8.26 -7.87 -15.80
CA ALA A 143 8.81 -7.05 -16.87
C ALA A 143 10.34 -7.19 -16.97
N LEU A 144 11.05 -7.25 -15.82
CA LEU A 144 12.48 -7.49 -15.78
C LEU A 144 12.85 -8.88 -16.31
N LEU A 145 12.18 -9.94 -15.82
CA LEU A 145 12.45 -11.33 -16.21
C LEU A 145 12.14 -11.60 -17.69
N GLU A 146 11.05 -11.03 -18.20
CA GLU A 146 10.64 -11.17 -19.60
C GLU A 146 11.36 -10.18 -20.53
N ARG A 147 12.26 -9.34 -19.99
CA ARG A 147 12.97 -8.27 -20.72
C ARG A 147 12.03 -7.31 -21.46
N LYS A 148 10.85 -7.07 -20.89
CA LYS A 148 9.82 -6.13 -21.38
C LYS A 148 9.96 -4.77 -20.70
N GLY A 149 11.16 -4.20 -20.77
CA GLY A 149 11.43 -2.84 -20.28
C GLY A 149 11.44 -1.81 -21.41
N GLU A 150 11.46 -0.54 -21.04
CA GLU A 150 11.70 0.56 -21.98
C GLU A 150 13.17 0.64 -22.38
N ARG A 151 13.46 1.22 -23.56
CA ARG A 151 14.84 1.45 -23.99
C ARG A 151 15.50 2.49 -23.09
N CYS A 152 16.56 2.09 -22.39
CA CYS A 152 17.34 2.96 -21.51
C CYS A 152 18.77 3.13 -22.05
N ALA A 153 19.38 4.28 -21.76
CA ALA A 153 20.80 4.53 -21.97
C ALA A 153 21.51 4.67 -20.62
N LEU A 154 22.71 4.11 -20.50
CA LEU A 154 23.56 4.22 -19.32
C LEU A 154 24.64 5.29 -19.58
N LEU A 155 24.61 6.40 -18.84
CA LEU A 155 25.66 7.41 -18.85
C LEU A 155 26.47 7.29 -17.56
N ILE A 156 27.77 7.00 -17.69
CA ILE A 156 28.68 6.81 -16.56
C ILE A 156 29.95 7.63 -16.73
N THR A 157 30.58 7.96 -15.61
CA THR A 157 31.84 8.71 -15.57
C THR A 157 32.95 7.95 -16.31
N LYS A 158 33.76 8.69 -17.08
CA LYS A 158 34.93 8.15 -17.78
C LYS A 158 35.83 7.40 -16.79
N GLY A 159 36.13 6.14 -17.08
CA GLY A 159 36.98 5.27 -16.26
C GLY A 159 36.22 4.11 -15.58
N PHE A 160 34.88 4.14 -15.54
CA PHE A 160 34.06 3.02 -15.08
C PHE A 160 33.65 2.10 -16.24
N ARG A 161 33.57 0.78 -15.99
CA ARG A 161 33.16 -0.23 -16.98
C ARG A 161 31.71 -0.66 -16.73
N TYR A 162 30.99 -1.04 -17.79
CA TYR A 162 29.63 -1.57 -17.80
C TYR A 162 29.59 -2.95 -18.46
#